data_AF-A0A920JWG1-F1
#
_entry.id   AF-A0A920JWG1-F1
#
_cell.length_a   1.000
_cell.length_b   1.000
_cell.length_c   1.000
_cell.angle_alpha   90.00
_cell.angle_beta   90.00
_cell.angle_gamma   90.00
#
_symmetry.space_group_name_H-M   'P 1'
#
loop_
_entity.id
_entity.type
_entity.pdbx_description
1 polymer ?
#
loop_
_entity_poly.entity_id
_entity_poly.type
_entity_poly.pdbx_seq_one_letter_code
_entity_poly.pdbx_strand_id
1 'polypeptide(L)' 'MADILSIGANAAQLYKSALATVGNNIANLNTDGYTRQVANSIEKYSYSKRVELHRIGSKAS' A
#
# COMPACT_ATOMS: atom_id res chain seq x y z
N MET A 1 14.92 -0.69 -4.02
CA MET A 1 15.21 -1.30 -2.70
C MET A 1 14.66 -0.36 -1.66
N ALA A 2 13.87 -0.85 -0.70
CA ALA A 2 13.34 0.00 0.37
C ALA A 2 14.36 0.03 1.52
N ASP A 3 14.85 1.21 1.87
CA ASP A 3 15.71 1.39 3.03
C ASP A 3 14.87 1.42 4.31
N ILE A 4 15.43 0.96 5.43
CA ILE A 4 14.71 0.86 6.71
C ILE A 4 14.06 2.17 7.15
N LEU A 5 14.71 3.31 6.85
CA LEU A 5 14.17 4.64 7.12
C LEU A 5 12.93 4.93 6.25
N SER A 6 12.96 4.54 4.98
CA SER A 6 11.80 4.66 4.09
C SER A 6 10.66 3.76 4.56
N ILE A 7 10.95 2.53 5.01
CA ILE A 7 9.95 1.63 5.59
C ILE A 7 9.31 2.26 6.84
N GLY A 8 10.12 2.77 7.76
CA GLY A 8 9.63 3.44 8.97
C GLY A 8 8.82 4.70 8.68
N ALA A 9 9.27 5.54 7.75
CA ALA A 9 8.53 6.72 7.31
C ALA A 9 7.16 6.36 6.69
N ASN A 10 7.13 5.34 5.84
CA ASN A 10 5.89 4.84 5.26
C ASN A 10 4.96 4.25 6.32
N ALA A 11 5.49 3.49 7.30
CA ALA A 11 4.71 2.95 8.39
C ALA A 11 4.08 4.06 9.26
N ALA A 12 4.85 5.08 9.63
CA ALA A 12 4.35 6.23 10.39
C ALA A 12 3.20 6.96 9.65
N GLN A 13 3.36 7.12 8.33
CA GLN A 13 2.31 7.73 7.50
C GLN A 13 1.06 6.84 7.43
N LEU A 14 1.21 5.52 7.33
CA LEU A 14 0.09 4.58 7.38
C LEU A 14 -0.65 4.68 8.72
N TYR A 15 0.07 4.71 9.84
CA TYR A 15 -0.54 4.89 11.16
C TYR A 15 -1.31 6.21 11.26
N LYS A 16 -0.74 7.31 10.78
CA LYS A 16 -1.44 8.61 10.73
C LYS A 16 -2.75 8.51 9.95
N SER A 17 -2.76 7.81 8.82
CA SER A 17 -3.97 7.65 8.00
C SER A 17 -5.04 6.77 8.67
N ALA A 18 -4.62 5.72 9.38
CA ALA A 18 -5.51 4.88 10.17
C ALA A 18 -6.16 5.68 11.32
N LEU A 19 -5.37 6.50 12.02
CA LEU A 19 -5.88 7.39 13.07
C LEU A 19 -6.89 8.42 12.53
N ALA A 20 -6.63 9.00 11.36
CA ALA A 20 -7.59 9.90 10.72
C ALA A 20 -8.92 9.18 10.41
N THR A 21 -8.86 7.93 9.97
CA THR A 21 -10.05 7.10 9.73
C THR A 21 -10.85 6.87 11.00
N VAL A 22 -10.17 6.52 12.11
CA VAL A 22 -10.80 6.39 13.43
C VAL A 22 -11.41 7.72 13.89
N GLY A 23 -10.69 8.84 13.71
CA GLY A 23 -11.18 10.17 14.04
C GLY A 23 -12.47 10.53 13.29
N ASN A 24 -12.51 10.25 11.98
CA ASN A 24 -13.71 10.44 11.16
C ASN A 24 -14.87 9.57 11.65
N ASN A 25 -14.62 8.31 12.02
CA ASN A 25 -15.64 7.42 12.54
C ASN A 25 -16.20 7.91 13.89
N ILE A 26 -15.35 8.43 14.78
CA ILE A 26 -15.77 8.97 16.09
C ILE A 26 -16.60 10.24 15.89
N ALA A 27 -16.14 11.17 15.05
CA ALA A 27 -16.83 12.42 14.78
C ALA A 27 -18.24 12.21 14.22
N ASN A 28 -18.47 11.11 13.50
CA ASN A 28 -19.76 10.76 12.89
C ASN A 28 -20.49 9.62 13.60
N LEU A 29 -20.11 9.28 14.84
CA LEU A 29 -20.65 8.11 15.57
C LEU A 29 -22.17 8.15 15.75
N ASN A 30 -22.73 9.33 15.95
CA ASN A 30 -24.16 9.55 16.19
C ASN A 30 -24.90 10.08 14.95
N THR A 31 -24.27 10.02 13.78
CA THR A 31 -24.90 10.43 12.53
C THR A 31 -25.73 9.26 11.98
N ASP A 32 -27.05 9.45 11.92
CA ASP A 32 -27.95 8.43 11.37
C ASP A 32 -27.57 8.05 9.95
N GLY A 33 -27.56 6.73 9.68
CA GLY A 33 -27.18 6.18 8.38
C GLY A 33 -25.67 6.19 8.08
N TYR A 34 -24.82 6.67 9.00
CA TYR A 34 -23.37 6.65 8.78
C TYR A 34 -22.80 5.22 8.85
N THR A 35 -22.05 4.84 7.80
CA THR A 35 -21.29 3.59 7.75
C THR A 35 -19.82 3.84 8.01
N ARG A 36 -19.24 3.02 8.89
CA ARG A 36 -17.86 3.14 9.36
C ARG A 36 -16.86 2.97 8.20
N GLN A 37 -15.86 3.83 8.17
CA GLN A 37 -14.72 3.70 7.26
C GLN A 37 -13.70 2.71 7.82
N VAL A 38 -13.10 1.89 6.95
CA VAL A 38 -12.08 0.90 7.31
C VAL A 38 -10.81 1.20 6.53
N ALA A 39 -9.71 1.41 7.25
CA ALA A 39 -8.39 1.60 6.66
C ALA A 39 -7.74 0.23 6.42
N ASN A 40 -7.49 -0.10 5.16
CA ASN A 40 -6.76 -1.30 4.76
C ASN A 40 -5.45 -0.91 4.10
N SER A 41 -4.35 -1.52 4.54
CA SER A 41 -3.03 -1.39 3.91
C SER A 41 -2.62 -2.74 3.32
N ILE A 42 -2.06 -2.70 2.12
CA ILE A 42 -1.52 -3.88 1.44
C ILE A 42 -0.07 -3.61 1.08
N GLU A 43 0.79 -4.58 1.40
CA GLU A 43 2.19 -4.53 1.00
C GLU A 43 2.29 -4.79 -0.50
N LYS A 44 2.96 -3.89 -1.23
CA LYS A 44 3.17 -4.05 -2.67
C LYS A 44 4.53 -4.68 -2.94
N TYR A 45 4.53 -5.97 -3.25
CA TYR A 45 5.70 -6.62 -3.86
C TYR A 45 5.79 -6.25 -5.34
N SER A 46 6.89 -5.60 -5.74
CA SER A 46 7.12 -5.27 -7.14
C SER A 46 7.84 -6.43 -7.83
N TYR A 47 7.11 -7.24 -8.60
CA TYR A 47 7.72 -8.26 -9.45
C TYR A 47 8.42 -7.60 -10.64
N SER A 48 9.74 -7.65 -10.67
CA SER A 48 10.53 -7.15 -11.80
C SER A 48 10.45 -8.15 -12.96
N LYS A 49 9.47 -7.98 -13.85
CA LYS A 49 9.38 -8.75 -15.10
C LYS A 49 10.46 -8.26 -16.08
N ARG A 50 11.70 -8.74 -15.92
CA ARG A 50 12.77 -8.60 -16.94
C ARG A 50 13.64 -9.85 -17.06
N VAL A 51 13.00 -11.02 -17.03
CA VAL A 51 13.58 -12.24 -17.62
C VAL A 51 13.81 -11.94 -19.10
N GLU A 52 15.04 -11.68 -19.50
CA GLU A 52 15.92 -12.61 -20.24
C GLU A 52 15.34 -13.45 -21.41
N LEU A 53 14.03 -13.48 -21.63
CA LEU A 53 13.35 -14.21 -22.71
C LEU A 53 13.62 -13.61 -24.11
N HIS A 54 14.19 -12.42 -24.20
CA HIS A 54 14.52 -11.79 -25.48
C HIS A 54 15.91 -12.17 -26.03
N ARG A 55 16.81 -12.78 -25.25
CA ARG A 55 18.20 -13.05 -25.71
C ARG A 55 18.45 -14.48 -26.20
N ILE A 56 17.50 -15.40 -25.98
CA ILE A 56 17.66 -16.82 -26.31
C ILE A 56 17.03 -17.17 -27.67
N GLY A 57 16.01 -16.43 -28.11
CA GLY A 57 15.31 -16.66 -29.39
C GLY A 57 16.02 -16.10 -30.64
N SER A 58 17.09 -15.32 -30.50
CA SER A 58 17.81 -14.68 -31.62
C SER A 58 19.00 -15.50 -32.14
N LYS A 59 19.28 -16.69 -31.58
CA LYS A 59 20.39 -17.57 -32.03
C LYS A 59 19.95 -18.75 -32.90
N ALA A 60 18.70 -18.77 -33.34
CA ALA A 60 18.18 -19.77 -34.28
C ALA A 60 17.77 -19.11 -35.60
N SER A 61 18.75 -18.70 -36.38
CA SER A 61 18.64 -18.43 -37.83
C SER A 61 20.02 -18.60 -38.46
#